data_AF-A0A3N5SB99-F1
#
_entry.id   AF-A0A3N5SB99-F1
#
_cell.length_a   1.000
_cell.length_b   1.000
_cell.length_c   1.000
_cell.angle_alpha   90.00
_cell.angle_beta   90.00
_cell.angle_gamma   90.00
#
_symmetry.space_group_name_H-M   'P 1'
#
loop_
_entity.id
_entity.type
_entity.pdbx_description
1 polymer ?
#
loop_
_entity_poly.entity_id
_entity_poly.type
_entity_poly.pdbx_seq_one_letter_code
_entity_poly.pdbx_strand_id
1 'polypeptide(L)'
;MVKAKPLLLLLTVVLSACALTFPRPALDPKVLEPELDTLIKENNQAGVFDGSVLVAQNGQVIFSKGYGFADRENKIPNTPQTKFRLASITKQFTAMAVLLLQEQGKLNVEDGICDYITDCPEIFKPVKIRHLLSHSSGIPNATQYSLPGDQMIPKSAKLYFQPGEQVE
;
A
#
# COMPACT_ATOMS: atom_id res chain seq x y z
N MET A 1 -65.11 -17.04 12.21
CA MET A 1 -64.78 -15.63 11.93
C MET A 1 -63.26 -15.49 11.75
N VAL A 2 -62.84 -15.11 10.53
CA VAL A 2 -61.67 -14.25 10.18
C VAL A 2 -60.28 -14.75 10.59
N LYS A 3 -59.22 -14.83 9.76
CA LYS A 3 -58.91 -14.70 8.31
C LYS A 3 -57.46 -15.22 8.17
N ALA A 4 -57.14 -15.83 7.03
CA ALA A 4 -55.77 -16.05 6.59
C ALA A 4 -55.05 -14.71 6.32
N LYS A 5 -53.71 -14.64 6.52
CA LYS A 5 -52.82 -13.83 5.67
C LYS A 5 -51.44 -14.48 5.50
N PRO A 6 -50.97 -14.66 4.25
CA PRO A 6 -49.63 -15.09 3.91
C PRO A 6 -48.67 -13.89 3.95
N LEU A 7 -47.42 -14.09 4.37
CA LEU A 7 -46.37 -13.08 4.26
C LEU A 7 -45.15 -13.67 3.55
N LEU A 8 -45.40 -14.09 2.31
CA LEU A 8 -44.39 -14.39 1.31
C LEU A 8 -44.52 -13.34 0.21
N LEU A 9 -44.05 -12.11 0.44
CA LEU A 9 -43.80 -11.11 -0.61
C LEU A 9 -43.10 -9.88 -0.03
N LEU A 10 -41.79 -9.96 0.19
CA LEU A 10 -40.91 -8.80 0.39
C LEU A 10 -39.52 -9.09 -0.19
N LEU A 11 -39.51 -9.76 -1.35
CA LEU A 11 -38.31 -10.09 -2.11
C LEU A 11 -38.54 -9.63 -3.56
N THR A 12 -38.43 -8.32 -3.86
CA THR A 12 -38.28 -7.82 -5.26
C THR A 12 -38.03 -6.31 -5.48
N VAL A 13 -37.95 -5.41 -4.49
CA VAL A 13 -37.84 -3.96 -4.82
C VAL A 13 -36.76 -3.20 -4.05
N VAL A 14 -35.53 -3.73 -3.97
CA VAL A 14 -34.33 -2.92 -3.67
C VAL A 14 -33.15 -3.39 -4.53
N LEU A 15 -33.33 -3.50 -5.84
CA LEU A 15 -32.25 -3.82 -6.79
C LEU A 15 -32.12 -2.81 -7.94
N SER A 16 -32.60 -1.58 -7.75
CA SER A 16 -32.51 -0.54 -8.80
C SER A 16 -32.33 0.85 -8.20
N ALA A 17 -31.36 1.02 -7.30
CA ALA A 17 -31.03 2.33 -6.75
C ALA A 17 -29.56 2.45 -6.33
N CYS A 18 -28.61 2.03 -7.17
CA CYS A 18 -27.24 2.61 -7.18
C CYS A 18 -26.40 2.06 -8.34
N ALA A 19 -26.86 2.25 -9.58
CA ALA A 19 -26.01 2.07 -10.77
C ALA A 19 -26.02 3.33 -11.64
N LEU A 20 -26.22 4.50 -11.02
CA LEU A 20 -25.78 5.76 -11.63
C LEU A 20 -24.27 5.87 -11.41
N THR A 21 -23.50 5.01 -12.06
CA THR A 21 -22.12 5.35 -12.38
C THR A 21 -22.21 6.53 -13.35
N PHE A 22 -22.29 7.74 -12.83
CA PHE A 22 -22.03 8.91 -13.65
C PHE A 22 -20.61 8.69 -14.21
N PRO A 23 -20.44 8.52 -15.53
CA PRO A 23 -19.11 8.43 -16.09
C PRO A 23 -18.41 9.72 -15.68
N ARG A 24 -17.42 9.60 -14.79
CA ARG A 24 -16.63 10.75 -14.36
C ARG A 24 -16.01 11.27 -15.66
N PRO A 25 -16.29 12.52 -16.05
CA PRO A 25 -15.78 13.02 -17.32
C PRO A 25 -14.26 12.83 -17.30
N ALA A 26 -13.73 12.27 -18.39
CA ALA A 26 -12.30 12.15 -18.56
C ALA A 26 -11.69 13.54 -18.36
N LEU A 27 -10.59 13.61 -17.63
CA LEU A 27 -9.88 14.88 -17.45
C LEU A 27 -9.29 15.22 -18.82
N ASP A 28 -9.65 16.38 -19.38
CA ASP A 28 -9.09 16.83 -20.65
C ASP A 28 -7.59 17.11 -20.42
N PRO A 29 -6.68 16.34 -21.05
CA PRO A 29 -5.25 16.55 -20.88
C PRO A 29 -4.82 17.97 -21.25
N LYS A 30 -5.51 18.63 -22.19
CA LYS A 30 -5.19 20.00 -22.62
C LYS A 30 -5.43 21.03 -21.53
N VAL A 31 -6.38 20.77 -20.64
CA VAL A 31 -6.69 21.63 -19.50
C VAL A 31 -5.82 21.24 -18.30
N LEU A 32 -5.67 19.94 -18.04
CA LEU A 32 -4.99 19.43 -16.86
C LEU A 32 -3.47 19.64 -16.90
N GLU A 33 -2.84 19.45 -18.06
CA GLU A 33 -1.38 19.56 -18.19
C GLU A 33 -0.83 20.93 -17.74
N PRO A 34 -1.33 22.08 -18.23
CA PRO A 34 -0.80 23.38 -17.81
C PRO A 34 -1.05 23.70 -16.33
N GLU A 35 -2.19 23.27 -15.77
CA GLU A 35 -2.50 23.46 -14.35
C GLU A 35 -1.55 22.66 -13.45
N LEU A 36 -1.34 21.37 -13.75
CA LEU A 36 -0.39 20.53 -13.03
C LEU A 36 1.05 21.05 -13.17
N ASP A 37 1.44 21.44 -14.37
CA ASP A 37 2.79 21.96 -14.62
C ASP A 37 3.06 23.23 -13.82
N THR A 38 2.07 24.14 -13.74
CA THR A 38 2.17 25.37 -12.95
C THR A 38 2.31 25.06 -11.46
N LEU A 39 1.40 24.23 -10.91
CA LEU A 39 1.41 23.85 -9.50
C LEU A 39 2.75 23.20 -9.08
N ILE A 40 3.26 22.26 -9.89
CA ILE A 40 4.50 21.55 -9.55
C ILE A 40 5.71 22.49 -9.70
N LYS A 41 5.71 23.37 -10.69
CA LYS A 41 6.75 24.40 -10.84
C LYS A 41 6.80 25.35 -9.65
N GLU A 42 5.65 25.82 -9.17
CA GLU A 42 5.58 26.68 -7.98
C GLU A 42 6.17 25.98 -6.74
N ASN A 43 5.84 24.70 -6.53
CA ASN A 43 6.41 23.90 -5.44
C ASN A 43 7.92 23.65 -5.61
N ASN A 44 8.39 23.46 -6.84
CA ASN A 44 9.82 23.33 -7.13
C ASN A 44 10.58 24.64 -6.86
N GLN A 45 10.03 25.78 -7.31
CA GLN A 45 10.60 27.10 -7.07
C GLN A 45 10.62 27.46 -5.58
N ALA A 46 9.62 27.03 -4.82
CA ALA A 46 9.58 27.17 -3.37
C ALA A 46 10.54 26.21 -2.62
N GLY A 47 11.26 25.34 -3.33
CA GLY A 47 12.18 24.36 -2.74
C GLY A 47 11.50 23.19 -2.02
N VAL A 48 10.19 23.01 -2.23
CA VAL A 48 9.39 21.97 -1.57
C VAL A 48 9.46 20.64 -2.32
N PHE A 49 9.71 20.68 -3.64
CA PHE A 49 9.67 19.49 -4.49
C PHE A 49 10.77 19.46 -5.56
N ASP A 50 11.56 18.38 -5.58
CA ASP A 50 12.37 17.95 -6.72
C ASP A 50 12.02 16.49 -6.99
N GLY A 51 11.70 16.14 -8.23
CA GLY A 51 11.33 14.78 -8.57
C GLY A 51 10.66 14.66 -9.93
N SER A 52 9.95 13.55 -10.13
CA SER A 52 9.20 13.30 -11.37
C SER A 52 7.77 12.94 -11.06
N VAL A 53 6.86 13.37 -11.94
CA VAL A 53 5.41 13.18 -11.78
C VAL A 53 4.84 12.56 -13.04
N LEU A 54 4.03 11.53 -12.87
CA LEU A 54 3.25 10.89 -13.93
C LEU A 54 1.78 10.84 -13.51
N VAL A 55 0.89 11.25 -14.41
CA VAL A 55 -0.56 11.08 -14.25
C VAL A 55 -1.07 10.26 -15.44
N ALA A 56 -1.82 9.21 -15.13
CA ALA A 56 -2.46 8.36 -16.12
C ALA A 56 -3.95 8.23 -15.81
N GLN A 57 -4.76 8.21 -16.87
CA GLN A 57 -6.19 7.99 -16.80
C GLN A 57 -6.58 6.96 -17.87
N ASN A 58 -7.36 5.95 -17.47
CA ASN A 58 -7.81 4.88 -18.37
C ASN A 58 -6.65 4.20 -19.13
N GLY A 59 -5.52 3.98 -18.43
CA GLY A 59 -4.32 3.36 -19.01
C GLY A 59 -3.49 4.26 -19.92
N GLN A 60 -3.93 5.50 -20.17
CA GLN A 60 -3.21 6.47 -21.00
C GLN A 60 -2.49 7.48 -20.11
N VAL A 61 -1.22 7.74 -20.41
CA VAL A 61 -0.43 8.78 -19.73
C VAL A 61 -0.87 10.14 -20.27
N ILE A 62 -1.37 11.01 -19.39
CA ILE A 62 -1.84 12.36 -19.72
C ILE A 62 -0.89 13.45 -19.20
N PHE A 63 0.09 13.08 -18.38
CA PHE A 63 1.14 13.97 -17.88
C PHE A 63 2.38 13.15 -17.50
N SER A 64 3.57 13.60 -17.89
CA SER A 64 4.83 12.94 -17.51
C SER A 64 6.01 13.91 -17.60
N LYS A 65 6.48 14.44 -16.47
CA LYS A 65 7.54 15.47 -16.42
C LYS A 65 8.45 15.30 -15.20
N GLY A 66 9.67 15.82 -15.32
CA GLY A 66 10.66 15.93 -14.25
C GLY A 66 10.88 17.38 -13.84
N TYR A 67 11.18 17.61 -12.56
CA TYR A 67 11.32 18.93 -11.92
C TYR A 67 12.54 18.96 -11.01
N GLY A 68 13.28 20.07 -11.02
CA GLY A 68 14.50 20.23 -10.23
C GLY A 68 15.61 19.25 -10.63
N PHE A 69 16.46 18.90 -9.67
CA PHE A 69 17.64 18.08 -9.91
C PHE A 69 17.52 16.71 -9.24
N ALA A 70 17.87 15.65 -9.98
CA ALA A 70 18.13 14.33 -9.43
C ALA A 70 19.43 14.32 -8.61
N ASP A 71 20.39 15.15 -9.02
CA ASP A 71 21.65 15.42 -8.31
C ASP A 71 21.93 16.93 -8.37
N ARG A 72 21.82 17.59 -7.22
CA ARG A 72 22.00 19.05 -7.11
C ARG A 72 23.45 19.48 -7.30
N GLU A 73 24.41 18.67 -6.85
CA GLU A 73 25.84 19.00 -6.92
C GLU A 73 26.32 18.93 -8.36
N ASN A 74 25.97 17.84 -9.06
CA ASN A 74 26.32 17.62 -10.46
C ASN A 74 25.35 18.28 -11.46
N LYS A 75 24.32 18.98 -10.97
CA LYS A 75 23.26 19.63 -11.77
C LYS A 75 22.58 18.68 -12.76
N ILE A 76 22.35 17.43 -12.35
CA ILE A 76 21.66 16.43 -13.18
C ILE A 76 20.15 16.65 -13.03
N PRO A 77 19.41 16.99 -14.10
CA PRO A 77 17.98 17.27 -14.01
C PRO A 77 17.18 16.00 -13.76
N ASN A 78 16.04 16.14 -13.09
CA ASN A 78 15.04 15.07 -13.09
C ASN A 78 14.40 14.95 -14.49
N THR A 79 14.16 13.72 -14.92
CA THR A 79 13.38 13.39 -16.11
C THR A 79 12.34 12.32 -15.75
N PRO A 80 11.31 12.09 -16.58
CA PRO A 80 10.38 10.99 -16.35
C PRO A 80 11.03 9.60 -16.23
N GLN A 81 12.30 9.47 -16.62
CA GLN A 81 13.09 8.23 -16.55
C GLN A 81 14.04 8.19 -15.34
N THR A 82 14.12 9.24 -14.52
CA THR A 82 14.93 9.23 -13.30
C THR A 82 14.48 8.10 -12.38
N LYS A 83 15.45 7.31 -11.90
CA LYS A 83 15.20 6.20 -10.97
C LYS A 83 15.30 6.69 -9.53
N PHE A 84 14.32 6.32 -8.72
CA PHE A 84 14.26 6.65 -7.30
C PHE A 84 14.28 5.38 -6.44
N ARG A 85 14.79 5.49 -5.21
CA ARG A 85 14.61 4.43 -4.20
C ARG A 85 13.16 4.48 -3.71
N LEU A 86 12.41 3.41 -3.95
CA LEU A 86 10.97 3.35 -3.67
C LEU A 86 10.61 3.22 -2.18
N ALA A 87 11.59 2.92 -1.32
CA ALA A 87 11.40 2.74 0.12
C ALA A 87 10.18 1.84 0.43
N SER A 88 9.22 2.33 1.22
CA SER A 88 8.05 1.54 1.66
C SER A 88 7.09 1.13 0.56
N ILE A 89 7.13 1.73 -0.64
CA ILE A 89 6.34 1.23 -1.79
C ILE A 89 6.74 -0.22 -2.13
N THR A 90 8.00 -0.59 -1.85
CA THR A 90 8.51 -1.96 -2.04
C THR A 90 7.69 -3.03 -1.30
N LYS A 91 7.02 -2.69 -0.18
CA LYS A 91 6.25 -3.65 0.63
C LYS A 91 5.10 -4.30 -0.15
N GLN A 92 4.48 -3.59 -1.08
CA GLN A 92 3.41 -4.15 -1.92
C GLN A 92 3.93 -5.29 -2.80
N PHE A 93 5.16 -5.17 -3.30
CA PHE A 93 5.80 -6.24 -4.08
C PHE A 93 6.15 -7.44 -3.21
N THR A 94 6.62 -7.21 -1.97
CA THR A 94 6.84 -8.28 -0.99
C THR A 94 5.53 -9.00 -0.65
N ALA A 95 4.45 -8.26 -0.41
CA ALA A 95 3.13 -8.83 -0.16
C ALA A 95 2.63 -9.65 -1.34
N MET A 96 2.77 -9.14 -2.57
CA MET A 96 2.46 -9.88 -3.79
C MET A 96 3.25 -11.20 -3.88
N ALA A 97 4.56 -11.17 -3.59
CA ALA A 97 5.39 -12.37 -3.60
C ALA A 97 4.90 -13.42 -2.57
N VAL A 98 4.51 -12.99 -1.37
CA VAL A 98 3.94 -13.89 -0.34
C VAL A 98 2.62 -14.51 -0.83
N LEU A 99 1.75 -13.73 -1.44
CA LEU A 99 0.47 -14.23 -1.97
C LEU A 99 0.66 -15.18 -3.16
N LEU A 100 1.64 -14.93 -4.03
CA LEU A 100 2.02 -15.87 -5.11
C LEU A 100 2.58 -17.19 -4.54
N LEU A 101 3.35 -17.14 -3.45
CA LEU A 101 3.83 -18.36 -2.78
C LEU A 101 2.66 -19.15 -2.17
N GLN A 102 1.66 -18.46 -1.62
CA GLN A 102 0.44 -19.11 -1.16
C GLN A 102 -0.35 -19.76 -2.30
N GLU A 103 -0.53 -19.07 -3.41
CA GLU A 103 -1.20 -19.62 -4.59
C GLU A 103 -0.49 -20.89 -5.11
N GLN A 104 0.84 -20.93 -5.00
CA GLN A 104 1.67 -22.10 -5.32
C GLN A 104 1.65 -23.21 -4.26
N GLY A 105 0.91 -23.03 -3.16
CA GLY A 105 0.85 -23.98 -2.04
C GLY A 105 2.14 -24.11 -1.24
N LYS A 106 3.05 -23.12 -1.32
CA LYS A 106 4.36 -23.14 -0.63
C LYS A 106 4.30 -22.61 0.80
N LEU A 107 3.27 -21.83 1.13
CA LEU A 107 2.96 -21.34 2.47
C LEU A 107 1.45 -21.04 2.57
N ASN A 108 0.94 -20.82 3.76
CA ASN A 108 -0.38 -20.25 3.99
C ASN A 108 -0.24 -18.99 4.86
N VAL A 109 -0.95 -17.90 4.54
CA VAL A 109 -0.88 -16.67 5.34
C VAL A 109 -1.42 -16.86 6.77
N GLU A 110 -2.18 -17.93 7.00
CA GLU A 110 -2.64 -18.35 8.33
C GLU A 110 -1.60 -19.10 9.16
N ASP A 111 -0.46 -19.47 8.57
CA ASP A 111 0.62 -20.15 9.28
C ASP A 111 1.30 -19.21 10.29
N GLY A 112 1.90 -19.81 11.33
CA GLY A 112 2.70 -19.09 12.29
C GLY A 112 4.03 -18.66 11.68
N ILE A 113 4.52 -17.46 12.00
CA ILE A 113 5.79 -17.00 11.44
C ILE A 113 6.99 -17.84 11.94
N CYS A 114 6.85 -18.45 13.11
CA CYS A 114 7.88 -19.33 13.67
C CYS A 114 8.02 -20.66 12.92
N ASP A 115 7.07 -21.02 12.06
CA ASP A 115 7.19 -22.20 11.20
C ASP A 115 8.26 -21.99 10.10
N TYR A 116 8.63 -20.73 9.83
CA TYR A 116 9.52 -20.33 8.74
C TYR A 116 10.83 -19.66 9.21
N ILE A 117 10.98 -19.42 10.51
CA ILE A 117 12.08 -18.63 11.08
C ILE A 117 12.87 -19.50 12.07
N THR A 118 14.14 -19.77 11.77
CA THR A 118 15.06 -20.40 12.72
C THR A 118 15.28 -19.48 13.92
N ASP A 119 15.34 -20.06 15.13
CA ASP A 119 15.49 -19.34 16.40
C ASP A 119 14.39 -18.29 16.65
N CYS A 120 13.15 -18.60 16.23
CA CYS A 120 11.99 -17.74 16.47
C CYS A 120 11.74 -17.54 17.98
N PRO A 121 11.65 -16.29 18.47
CA PRO A 121 11.30 -16.02 19.87
C PRO A 121 9.93 -16.58 20.22
N GLU A 122 9.82 -17.18 21.41
CA GLU A 122 8.57 -17.75 21.93
C GLU A 122 7.41 -16.74 21.91
N ILE A 123 7.70 -15.45 22.17
CA ILE A 123 6.70 -14.37 22.17
C ILE A 123 6.09 -14.13 20.78
N PHE A 124 6.71 -14.60 19.70
CA PHE A 124 6.21 -14.46 18.32
C PHE A 124 5.38 -15.66 17.84
N LYS A 125 5.25 -16.74 18.63
CA LYS A 125 4.38 -17.88 18.30
C LYS A 125 2.94 -17.54 17.92
N PRO A 126 2.24 -16.56 18.54
CA PRO A 126 0.88 -16.20 18.13
C PRO A 126 0.83 -15.36 16.84
N VAL A 127 1.97 -14.90 16.31
CA VAL A 127 2.03 -14.08 15.11
C VAL A 127 1.92 -14.96 13.88
N LYS A 128 0.93 -14.68 13.03
CA LYS A 128 0.73 -15.29 11.73
C LYS A 128 1.29 -14.41 10.62
N ILE A 129 1.60 -15.00 9.46
CA ILE A 129 2.07 -14.26 8.28
C ILE A 129 1.10 -13.13 7.90
N ARG A 130 -0.22 -13.37 7.94
CA ARG A 130 -1.24 -12.35 7.64
C ARG A 130 -1.11 -11.10 8.52
N HIS A 131 -0.71 -11.25 9.78
CA HIS A 131 -0.54 -10.12 10.69
C HIS A 131 0.65 -9.24 10.28
N LEU A 132 1.69 -9.82 9.67
CA LEU A 132 2.78 -9.05 9.09
C LEU A 132 2.31 -8.28 7.83
N LEU A 133 1.54 -8.93 6.95
CA LEU A 133 1.04 -8.33 5.72
C LEU A 133 0.07 -7.16 5.97
N SER A 134 -0.69 -7.22 7.06
CA SER A 134 -1.68 -6.21 7.45
C SER A 134 -1.21 -5.24 8.53
N HIS A 135 0.09 -5.24 8.87
CA HIS A 135 0.63 -4.39 9.93
C HIS A 135 -0.09 -4.50 11.29
N SER A 136 -0.48 -5.72 11.66
CA SER A 136 -1.20 -6.01 12.91
C SER A 136 -0.51 -7.02 13.80
N SER A 137 0.79 -7.24 13.62
CA SER A 137 1.55 -8.25 14.36
C SER A 137 1.88 -7.87 15.80
N GLY A 138 1.87 -6.57 16.13
CA GLY A 138 2.37 -6.06 17.40
C GLY A 138 3.91 -6.07 17.52
N ILE A 139 4.63 -6.48 16.47
CA ILE A 139 6.10 -6.48 16.46
C ILE A 139 6.61 -5.04 16.25
N PRO A 140 7.46 -4.51 17.13
CA PRO A 140 7.99 -3.15 16.99
C PRO A 140 8.80 -2.94 15.72
N ASN A 141 8.84 -1.71 15.23
CA ASN A 141 9.62 -1.34 14.05
C ASN A 141 11.11 -1.67 14.24
N ALA A 142 11.73 -2.28 13.23
CA ALA A 142 13.15 -2.61 13.22
C ALA A 142 14.06 -1.40 13.51
N THR A 143 13.66 -0.19 13.15
CA THR A 143 14.42 1.04 13.47
C THR A 143 14.49 1.35 14.97
N GLN A 144 13.64 0.71 15.78
CA GLN A 144 13.67 0.82 17.24
C GLN A 144 14.62 -0.19 17.89
N TYR A 145 15.20 -1.11 17.11
CA TYR A 145 16.18 -2.07 17.59
C TYR A 145 17.57 -1.68 17.09
N SER A 146 18.51 -1.45 18.01
CA SER A 146 19.93 -1.47 17.69
C SER A 146 20.39 -2.93 17.74
N LEU A 147 20.50 -3.56 16.57
CA LEU A 147 20.92 -4.95 16.44
C LEU A 147 22.42 -4.99 16.08
N PRO A 148 23.26 -5.70 16.84
CA PRO A 148 24.66 -5.88 16.48
C PRO A 148 24.81 -6.86 15.30
N GLY A 149 25.55 -6.46 14.26
CA GLY A 149 25.97 -7.33 13.16
C GLY A 149 24.81 -7.97 12.38
N ASP A 150 24.92 -9.27 12.11
CA ASP A 150 23.97 -10.04 11.28
C ASP A 150 22.68 -10.45 12.04
N GLN A 151 22.48 -9.93 13.25
CA GLN A 151 21.36 -10.32 14.08
C GLN A 151 20.06 -9.69 13.54
N MET A 152 19.19 -10.52 12.97
CA MET A 152 17.89 -10.08 12.42
C MET A 152 16.77 -10.01 13.46
N ILE A 153 16.93 -10.68 14.62
CA ILE A 153 15.91 -10.74 15.67
C ILE A 153 16.53 -10.34 17.02
N PRO A 154 15.98 -9.32 17.71
CA PRO A 154 16.46 -8.90 19.02
C PRO A 154 16.28 -9.99 20.07
N LYS A 155 17.27 -10.17 20.95
CA LYS A 155 17.13 -11.06 22.14
C LYS A 155 16.03 -10.57 23.09
N SER A 156 15.72 -9.27 23.07
CA SER A 156 14.65 -8.63 23.83
C SER A 156 13.35 -8.47 23.03
N ALA A 157 13.03 -9.46 22.18
CA ALA A 157 11.79 -9.49 21.41
C ALA A 157 10.58 -9.28 22.33
N LYS A 158 9.70 -8.36 21.94
CA LYS A 158 8.49 -8.00 22.66
C LYS A 158 7.39 -7.71 21.65
N LEU A 159 6.14 -7.80 22.09
CA LEU A 159 4.99 -7.31 21.36
C LEU A 159 4.42 -6.09 22.07
N TYR A 160 4.01 -5.06 21.33
CA TYR A 160 3.30 -3.90 21.90
C TYR A 160 1.83 -4.19 22.20
N PHE A 161 1.21 -5.05 21.40
CA PHE A 161 -0.19 -5.47 21.52
C PHE A 161 -0.36 -6.89 20.97
N GLN A 162 -1.52 -7.50 21.18
CA GLN A 162 -1.77 -8.86 20.71
C GLN A 162 -1.94 -8.90 19.18
N PRO A 163 -1.43 -9.93 18.48
CA PRO A 163 -1.54 -9.98 17.03
C PRO A 163 -3.02 -9.95 16.56
N GLY A 164 -3.34 -9.01 15.66
CA GLY A 164 -4.68 -8.75 15.16
C GLY A 164 -5.51 -7.75 15.98
N GLU A 165 -5.01 -7.26 17.11
CA GLU A 165 -5.72 -6.29 17.96
C GLU A 165 -5.76 -4.87 17.36
N GLN A 166 -4.68 -4.46 16.71
CA GLN A 166 -4.50 -3.11 16.17
C GLN A 166 -3.80 -3.16 14.79
N VAL A 167 -3.92 -2.08 14.01
CA VAL A 167 -3.19 -1.89 12.75
C VAL A 167 -2.33 -0.64 12.90
N GLU A 168 -1.04 -0.75 12.63
CA GLU A 168 -0.06 0.36 12.62
C GLU A 168 0.32 0.84 11.22
#